data_AF-A0A538KH87-F1
#
_entry.id   AF-A0A538KH87-F1
#
_cell.length_a   1.000
_cell.length_b   1.000
_cell.length_c   1.000
_cell.angle_alpha   90.00
_cell.angle_beta   90.00
_cell.angle_gamma   90.00
#
_symmetry.space_group_name_H-M   'P 1'
#
loop_
_entity.id
_entity.type
_entity.pdbx_description
1 polymer ?
#
loop_
_entity_poly.entity_id
_entity_poly.type
_entity_poly.pdbx_seq_one_letter_code
_entity_poly.pdbx_strand_id
1 'polypeptide(L)' 'TARAEALTGPTTPEGKRVQVHNPPGAEVGPGQTATWGVATADRAEGFGFKWEWDGRSSKHFPFDWSGPDD' A
#
# COMPACT_ATOMS: atom_id res chain seq x y z
N THR A 1 -14.63 0.95 -12.06
CA THR A 1 -13.21 0.90 -12.45
C THR A 1 -12.38 1.29 -11.25
N ALA A 2 -11.38 0.48 -10.90
CA ALA A 2 -10.51 0.80 -9.78
C ALA A 2 -9.45 1.84 -10.18
N ARG A 3 -9.08 2.74 -9.26
CA ARG A 3 -8.07 3.80 -9.43
C ARG A 3 -7.29 3.98 -8.13
N ALA A 4 -6.03 4.38 -8.26
CA ALA A 4 -5.15 4.67 -7.14
C ALA A 4 -4.20 5.82 -7.46
N GLU A 5 -3.67 6.46 -6.43
CA GLU A 5 -2.64 7.47 -6.54
C GLU A 5 -1.45 7.13 -5.65
N ALA A 6 -0.25 7.52 -6.09
CA ALA A 6 0.97 7.30 -5.32
C ALA A 6 1.03 8.26 -4.12
N LEU A 7 1.29 7.72 -2.93
CA LEU A 7 1.39 8.50 -1.71
C LEU A 7 2.59 9.45 -1.73
N THR A 8 2.36 10.60 -1.13
CA THR A 8 3.36 11.57 -0.69
C THR A 8 3.05 11.92 0.77
N GLY A 9 3.94 12.64 1.44
CA GLY A 9 3.73 13.03 2.83
C GLY A 9 4.68 14.14 3.29
N PRO A 10 4.43 14.71 4.48
CA PRO A 10 5.19 15.84 5.00
C PRO A 10 6.68 15.54 5.21
N THR A 11 7.05 14.26 5.27
CA THR A 11 8.44 13.78 5.40
C THR A 11 9.03 13.25 4.09
N THR A 12 8.26 13.26 2.98
CA THR A 12 8.74 12.86 1.66
C THR A 12 9.39 14.05 0.97
N PRO A 13 10.64 13.94 0.49
CA PRO A 13 11.29 15.04 -0.22
C PRO A 13 10.51 15.48 -1.46
N GLU A 14 10.67 16.74 -1.86
CA GLU A 14 10.00 17.28 -3.04
C GLU A 14 10.33 16.44 -4.29
N GLY A 15 9.30 16.14 -5.10
CA GLY A 15 9.42 15.31 -6.29
C GLY A 15 9.66 13.82 -6.02
N LYS A 16 9.67 13.38 -4.75
CA LYS A 16 9.78 11.97 -4.36
C LYS A 16 8.43 11.38 -3.95
N ARG A 17 8.42 10.07 -3.75
CA ARG A 17 7.26 9.28 -3.34
C ARG A 17 7.60 8.46 -2.10
N VAL A 18 6.58 8.02 -1.38
CA VAL A 18 6.75 7.08 -0.27
C VAL A 18 7.18 5.73 -0.83
N GLN A 19 8.39 5.30 -0.47
CA GLN A 19 9.03 4.10 -1.01
C GLN A 19 9.46 3.14 0.10
N VAL A 20 9.31 1.85 -0.15
CA VAL A 20 9.82 0.77 0.70
C VAL A 20 10.79 -0.09 -0.10
N HIS A 21 12.00 -0.25 0.44
CA HIS A 21 13.03 -1.12 -0.09
C HIS A 21 12.88 -2.53 0.51
N ASN A 22 13.13 -3.55 -0.31
CA ASN A 22 12.96 -4.96 0.04
C ASN A 22 11.59 -5.29 0.70
N PRO A 23 10.47 -4.85 0.11
CA PRO A 23 9.14 -5.08 0.67
C PRO A 23 8.84 -6.60 0.74
N PRO A 24 8.51 -7.14 1.94
CA PRO A 24 8.29 -8.58 2.08
C PRO A 24 6.99 -9.00 1.38
N GLY A 25 7.05 -10.06 0.57
CA GLY A 25 5.87 -10.58 -0.14
C GLY A 25 5.31 -9.64 -1.22
N ALA A 26 6.03 -8.58 -1.60
CA ALA A 26 5.63 -7.74 -2.72
C ALA A 26 6.14 -8.30 -4.04
N GLU A 27 5.27 -8.33 -5.04
CA GLU A 27 5.55 -8.80 -6.41
C GLU A 27 6.41 -7.82 -7.22
N VAL A 28 7.20 -6.97 -6.55
CA VAL A 28 8.10 -6.03 -7.23
C VAL A 28 9.34 -6.72 -7.80
N GLY A 29 9.68 -7.91 -7.31
CA GLY A 29 10.85 -8.68 -7.72
C GLY A 29 12.14 -8.27 -7.00
N PRO A 30 13.22 -9.08 -7.12
CA PRO A 30 14.49 -8.81 -6.43
C PRO A 30 15.11 -7.45 -6.78
N GLY A 31 15.58 -6.72 -5.77
CA GLY A 31 16.26 -5.42 -5.92
C GLY A 31 15.35 -4.26 -6.31
N GLN A 32 14.03 -4.47 -6.37
CA GLN A 32 13.06 -3.44 -6.70
C GLN A 32 12.50 -2.76 -5.45
N THR A 33 11.98 -1.55 -5.64
CA THR A 33 11.40 -0.71 -4.58
C THR A 33 9.89 -0.60 -4.80
N ALA A 34 9.09 -0.78 -3.76
CA ALA A 34 7.65 -0.53 -3.86
C ALA A 34 7.37 0.95 -3.62
N THR A 35 6.53 1.54 -4.49
CA THR A 35 5.91 2.85 -4.22
C THR A 35 4.53 2.63 -3.63
N TRP A 36 4.27 3.24 -2.47
CA TRP A 36 2.96 3.14 -1.85
C TRP A 36 1.92 3.96 -2.58
N GLY A 37 0.71 3.43 -2.66
CA GLY A 37 -0.44 4.15 -3.18
C GLY A 37 -1.68 3.90 -2.35
N VAL A 38 -2.66 4.77 -2.53
CA VAL A 38 -3.98 4.68 -1.91
C VAL A 38 -5.04 4.58 -3.00
N ALA A 39 -6.04 3.71 -2.79
CA ALA A 39 -7.17 3.62 -3.68
C ALA A 39 -7.99 4.92 -3.63
N THR A 40 -8.25 5.53 -4.78
CA THR A 40 -9.13 6.70 -4.91
C THR A 40 -10.53 6.31 -5.39
N ALA A 41 -10.65 5.12 -5.97
CA ALA A 41 -11.91 4.46 -6.27
C ALA A 41 -11.67 2.96 -6.33
N ASP A 42 -12.39 2.17 -5.55
CA ASP A 42 -12.43 0.72 -5.62
C ASP A 42 -13.73 0.21 -4.99
N ARG A 43 -14.68 -0.15 -5.86
CA ARG A 43 -16.02 -0.58 -5.48
C ARG A 43 -16.48 -1.66 -6.43
N ALA A 44 -17.12 -2.70 -5.90
CA ALA A 44 -17.89 -3.63 -6.71
C ALA A 44 -19.20 -3.99 -6.02
N GLU A 45 -20.24 -4.15 -6.83
CA GLU A 45 -21.56 -4.59 -6.42
C GLU A 45 -22.09 -5.55 -7.48
N GLY A 46 -22.33 -6.81 -7.10
CA GLY A 46 -22.77 -7.85 -8.02
C GLY A 46 -22.65 -9.25 -7.42
N PHE A 47 -23.45 -10.21 -7.91
CA PHE A 47 -23.44 -11.60 -7.44
C PHE A 47 -23.58 -11.77 -5.91
N GLY A 48 -24.28 -10.84 -5.24
CA GLY A 48 -24.42 -10.84 -3.77
C GLY A 48 -23.20 -10.30 -3.01
N PHE A 49 -22.13 -9.92 -3.71
CA PHE A 49 -20.98 -9.24 -3.12
C PHE A 49 -21.11 -7.73 -3.27
N LYS A 50 -20.82 -7.03 -2.18
CA LYS A 50 -20.70 -5.58 -2.15
C LYS A 50 -19.47 -5.19 -1.32
N TRP A 51 -18.59 -4.37 -1.90
CA TRP A 51 -17.42 -3.86 -1.18
C TRP A 51 -17.04 -2.46 -1.67
N GLU A 52 -16.39 -1.72 -0.77
CA GLU A 52 -15.84 -0.39 -0.98
C GLU A 52 -14.49 -0.32 -0.26
N TRP A 53 -13.44 0.06 -0.98
CA TRP A 53 -12.04 0.05 -0.52
C TRP A 53 -11.34 1.39 -0.78
N ASP A 54 -12.11 2.46 -1.01
CA ASP A 54 -11.60 3.82 -1.16
C ASP A 54 -10.80 4.23 0.09
N GLY A 55 -9.68 4.95 -0.10
CA GLY A 55 -8.83 5.44 0.98
C GLY A 55 -7.92 4.39 1.63
N ARG A 56 -7.92 3.13 1.14
CA ARG A 56 -7.08 2.06 1.69
C ARG A 56 -5.91 1.70 0.77
N SER A 57 -4.86 1.13 1.37
CA SER A 57 -3.73 0.54 0.63
C SER A 57 -4.10 -0.84 0.08
N SER A 58 -3.48 -1.22 -1.04
CA SER A 58 -3.61 -2.56 -1.63
C SER A 58 -2.71 -3.61 -0.98
N LYS A 59 -1.71 -3.20 -0.18
CA LYS A 59 -0.77 -4.12 0.47
C LYS A 59 -0.77 -3.88 1.98
N HIS A 60 -0.92 -4.98 2.73
CA HIS A 60 -0.69 -5.04 4.16
C HIS A 60 0.68 -5.69 4.38
N PHE A 61 1.60 -4.96 5.01
CA PHE A 61 2.87 -5.52 5.48
C PHE A 61 2.74 -5.78 6.99
N PRO A 62 2.66 -7.04 7.43
CA PRO A 62 2.69 -7.34 8.84
C PRO A 62 4.07 -6.96 9.40
N PHE A 63 4.10 -6.43 10.61
CA PHE A 63 5.32 -6.31 11.39
C PHE A 63 5.07 -6.96 12.74
N ASP A 64 5.92 -7.91 13.10
CA ASP A 64 5.97 -8.44 14.45
C ASP A 64 6.87 -7.53 15.26
N TRP A 65 6.30 -6.87 16.27
CA TRP A 65 7.06 -6.11 17.26
C TRP A 65 7.21 -6.97 18.49
N SER A 66 8.44 -7.37 18.79
CA SER A 66 8.79 -7.94 20.08
C SER A 66 9.64 -6.92 20.84
N GLY A 67 9.31 -6.70 22.11
CA GLY A 67 10.07 -5.79 22.97
C GLY A 67 11.38 -6.43 23.45
N PRO A 68 12.22 -5.69 24.21
CA PRO A 68 13.41 -6.26 24.85
C PRO A 68 13.12 -7.39 25.85
N ASP A 69 11.86 -7.53 26.28
CA ASP A 69 11.41 -8.47 27.30
C ASP A 69 10.65 -9.69 26.72
N ASP A 70 10.66 -9.86 25.39
CA ASP A 70 10.11 -11.04 24.67
C ASP A 70 11.21 -12.00 24.19
#